data_AF-A0A482PTG7-F1
#
_entry.id   AF-A0A482PTG7-F1
#
_cell.length_a   1.000
_cell.length_b   1.000
_cell.length_c   1.000
_cell.angle_alpha   90.00
_cell.angle_beta   90.00
_cell.angle_gamma   90.00
#
_symmetry.space_group_name_H-M   'P 1'
#
loop_
_entity.id
_entity.type
_entity.pdbx_description
1 polymer ?
#
loop_
_entity_poly.entity_id
_entity_poly.type
_entity_poly.pdbx_seq_one_letter_code
_entity_poly.pdbx_strand_id
1 'polypeptide(L)'
;MTERGQFIRKTFNNHRPKAVRAAQSERDRQLDYTFHHIKAKTISGFEGSSRDKRLFSGHKTESQVLIYDRKVQISPTLDRPIIGEK
;
A
#
# COMPACT_ATOMS: atom_id res chain seq x y z
N MET A 1 -31.75 -15.46 6.33
CA MET A 1 -31.16 -15.48 4.97
C MET A 1 -30.81 -14.05 4.62
N THR A 2 -29.55 -13.64 4.77
CA THR A 2 -29.14 -12.26 4.47
C THR A 2 -28.97 -12.14 2.96
N GLU A 3 -29.84 -11.37 2.32
CA GLU A 3 -29.74 -11.04 0.90
C GLU A 3 -28.34 -10.50 0.61
N ARG A 4 -27.53 -11.28 -0.13
CA ARG A 4 -26.24 -10.83 -0.63
C ARG A 4 -26.50 -9.85 -1.77
N GLY A 5 -26.93 -8.64 -1.42
CA GLY A 5 -26.99 -7.51 -2.33
C GLY A 5 -25.65 -7.42 -3.06
N GLN A 6 -25.70 -7.40 -4.39
CA GLN A 6 -24.52 -7.51 -5.23
C GLN A 6 -23.53 -6.40 -4.86
N PHE A 7 -22.27 -6.76 -4.65
CA PHE A 7 -21.24 -5.82 -4.24
C PHE A 7 -20.86 -4.93 -5.42
N ILE A 8 -21.63 -3.87 -5.61
CA ILE A 8 -21.43 -2.88 -6.67
C ILE A 8 -20.52 -1.74 -6.21
N ARG A 9 -19.96 -0.99 -7.16
CA ARG A 9 -19.05 0.14 -6.89
C ARG A 9 -19.60 1.13 -5.85
N LYS A 10 -20.90 1.42 -5.88
CA LYS A 10 -21.57 2.30 -4.91
C LYS A 10 -21.49 1.75 -3.48
N THR A 11 -21.72 0.45 -3.33
CA THR A 11 -21.64 -0.26 -2.05
C THR A 11 -20.21 -0.18 -1.49
N PHE A 12 -19.19 -0.51 -2.31
CA PHE A 12 -17.78 -0.36 -1.91
C PHE A 12 -17.45 1.07 -1.46
N ASN A 13 -17.88 2.07 -2.24
CA ASN A 13 -17.63 3.48 -1.95
C ASN A 13 -18.27 3.96 -0.64
N ASN A 14 -19.31 3.28 -0.16
CA ASN A 14 -19.94 3.58 1.14
C ASN A 14 -19.29 2.83 2.30
N HIS A 15 -18.92 1.56 2.10
CA HIS A 15 -18.29 0.76 3.15
C HIS A 15 -16.91 1.25 3.53
N ARG A 16 -16.07 1.64 2.55
CA ARG A 16 -14.70 2.08 2.83
C ARG A 16 -14.66 3.30 3.77
N PRO A 17 -15.37 4.43 3.51
CA PRO A 17 -15.38 5.56 4.43
C PRO A 17 -15.87 5.22 5.83
N LYS A 18 -16.85 4.32 5.96
CA LYS A 18 -17.32 3.84 7.26
C LYS A 18 -16.21 3.12 8.02
N ALA A 19 -15.47 2.23 7.36
CA ALA A 19 -14.32 1.54 7.94
C ALA A 19 -13.18 2.52 8.29
N VAL A 20 -12.90 3.51 7.43
CA VAL A 20 -11.88 4.53 7.71
C VAL A 20 -12.23 5.31 8.97
N ARG A 21 -13.48 5.76 9.12
CA ARG A 21 -13.94 6.49 10.31
C ARG A 21 -13.82 5.65 11.58
N ALA A 22 -14.20 4.37 11.53
CA ALA A 22 -14.02 3.47 12.67
C ALA A 22 -12.54 3.34 13.07
N ALA A 23 -11.65 3.15 12.09
CA ALA A 23 -10.22 3.07 12.35
C ALA A 23 -9.61 4.40 12.86
N GLN A 24 -10.14 5.54 12.43
CA GLN A 24 -9.72 6.86 12.95
C GLN A 24 -10.07 7.00 14.43
N SER A 25 -11.27 6.57 14.84
CA SER A 25 -11.69 6.55 16.24
C SER A 25 -10.83 5.63 17.11
N GLU A 26 -10.39 4.48 16.60
CA GLU A 26 -9.53 3.55 17.35
C GLU A 26 -8.07 4.02 17.50
N ARG A 27 -7.58 4.83 16.56
CA ARG A 27 -6.17 5.23 16.48
C ARG A 27 -5.90 6.66 16.96
N ASP A 28 -6.95 7.39 17.37
CA ASP A 28 -6.91 8.81 17.73
C ASP A 28 -6.09 9.66 16.74
N ARG A 29 -6.17 9.33 15.45
CA ARG A 29 -5.43 9.99 14.38
C ARG A 29 -6.30 10.15 13.15
N GLN A 30 -6.23 11.33 12.52
CA GLN A 30 -6.80 11.49 11.20
C GLN A 30 -6.08 10.58 10.19
N LEU A 31 -6.87 9.81 9.47
CA LEU A 31 -6.42 8.91 8.43
C LEU A 31 -6.87 9.45 7.08
N ASP A 32 -5.98 10.17 6.41
CA ASP A 32 -6.22 10.68 5.06
C ASP A 32 -5.67 9.70 4.01
N TYR A 33 -6.37 8.58 3.81
CA TYR A 33 -6.01 7.62 2.77
C TYR A 33 -7.17 7.34 1.82
N THR A 34 -6.86 7.39 0.53
CA THR A 34 -7.74 7.00 -0.58
C THR A 34 -7.60 5.51 -0.94
N PHE A 35 -8.49 4.99 -1.77
CA PHE A 35 -8.39 3.62 -2.29
C PHE A 35 -7.04 3.33 -2.99
N HIS A 36 -6.45 4.33 -3.64
CA HIS A 36 -5.14 4.21 -4.29
C HIS A 36 -4.00 3.88 -3.32
N HIS A 37 -4.13 4.27 -2.03
CA HIS A 37 -3.13 3.93 -1.02
C HIS A 37 -3.16 2.45 -0.66
N ILE A 38 -4.34 1.81 -0.69
CA ILE A 38 -4.45 0.36 -0.51
C ILE A 38 -3.70 -0.32 -1.66
N LYS A 39 -3.97 0.09 -2.90
CA LYS A 39 -3.26 -0.44 -4.08
C LYS A 39 -1.74 -0.25 -4.00
N ALA A 40 -1.28 0.94 -3.59
CA ALA A 40 0.14 1.21 -3.35
C ALA A 40 0.74 0.26 -2.31
N LYS A 41 0.06 0.11 -1.16
CA LYS A 41 0.50 -0.77 -0.08
C LYS A 41 0.61 -2.22 -0.55
N THR A 42 -0.39 -2.72 -1.28
CA THR A 42 -0.38 -4.09 -1.81
C THR A 42 0.77 -4.33 -2.78
N ILE A 43 1.05 -3.39 -3.69
CA ILE A 43 2.18 -3.50 -4.64
C ILE A 43 3.52 -3.43 -3.91
N SER A 44 3.66 -2.52 -2.95
CA SER A 44 4.91 -2.37 -2.18
C SER A 44 5.22 -3.55 -1.26
N GLY A 45 4.19 -4.28 -0.81
CA GLY A 45 4.32 -5.47 0.03
C GLY A 45 4.41 -6.77 -0.77
N PHE A 46 4.24 -6.73 -2.09
CA PHE A 46 4.35 -7.90 -2.94
C PHE A 46 5.82 -8.23 -3.19
N GLU A 47 6.23 -9.44 -2.83
CA GLU A 47 7.57 -9.95 -3.10
C GLU A 47 7.61 -10.56 -4.52
N GLY A 48 8.51 -10.08 -5.36
CA GLY A 48 8.63 -10.50 -6.75
C GLY A 48 9.22 -9.42 -7.66
N SER A 49 9.44 -9.76 -8.92
CA SER A 49 9.98 -8.85 -9.92
C SER A 49 8.99 -7.75 -10.31
N SER A 50 9.46 -6.70 -11.01
CA SER A 50 8.58 -5.66 -11.58
C SER A 50 7.50 -6.26 -12.49
N ARG A 51 7.84 -7.33 -13.22
CA ARG A 51 6.93 -8.06 -14.09
C ARG A 51 5.83 -8.78 -13.31
N ASP A 52 6.18 -9.42 -12.20
CA ASP A 52 5.21 -10.12 -11.34
C ASP A 52 4.26 -9.13 -10.69
N LYS A 53 4.80 -8.02 -10.18
CA LYS A 53 4.01 -6.90 -9.66
C LYS A 53 3.07 -6.32 -10.71
N ARG A 54 3.50 -6.21 -11.98
CA ARG A 54 2.66 -5.76 -13.10
C ARG A 54 1.47 -6.70 -13.34
N LEU A 55 1.74 -8.01 -13.42
CA LEU A 55 0.72 -9.02 -13.64
C LEU A 55 -0.29 -9.05 -12.48
N PHE A 56 0.21 -9.05 -11.25
CA PHE A 56 -0.60 -9.07 -10.03
C PHE A 56 -1.51 -7.83 -9.92
N SER A 57 -0.97 -6.65 -10.22
CA SER A 57 -1.72 -5.39 -10.07
C SER A 57 -2.59 -5.01 -11.27
N GLY A 58 -2.53 -5.78 -12.36
CA GLY A 58 -3.28 -5.55 -13.59
C GLY A 58 -2.87 -4.29 -14.35
N HIS A 59 -1.62 -3.82 -14.19
CA HIS A 59 -1.14 -2.64 -14.92
C HIS A 59 -0.68 -3.01 -16.33
N LYS A 60 -0.85 -2.07 -17.26
CA LYS A 60 -0.44 -2.25 -18.65
C LYS A 60 1.08 -2.16 -18.80
N THR A 61 1.71 -1.23 -18.09
CA THR A 61 3.15 -0.94 -18.20
C THR A 61 3.84 -0.98 -16.84
N GLU A 62 5.15 -1.19 -16.85
CA GLU A 62 5.96 -1.20 -15.61
C GLU A 62 6.03 0.19 -14.99
N SER A 63 6.06 1.26 -15.79
CA SER A 63 6.06 2.64 -15.28
C SER A 63 4.86 2.93 -14.38
N GLN A 64 3.68 2.36 -14.68
CA GLN A 64 2.51 2.50 -13.82
C GLN A 64 2.70 1.79 -12.48
N VAL A 65 3.38 0.64 -12.46
CA VAL A 65 3.71 -0.09 -11.22
C VAL A 65 4.67 0.72 -10.37
N LEU A 66 5.71 1.32 -10.98
CA LEU A 66 6.73 2.10 -10.28
C LEU A 66 6.15 3.32 -9.52
N ILE A 67 5.08 3.95 -10.01
CA ILE A 67 4.39 5.04 -9.30
C ILE A 67 3.80 4.58 -7.95
N TYR A 68 3.45 3.30 -7.85
CA TYR A 68 2.84 2.68 -6.68
C TYR A 68 3.83 1.88 -5.82
N ASP A 69 4.94 1.41 -6.40
CA ASP A 69 6.00 0.70 -5.68
C ASP A 69 6.86 1.67 -4.87
N ARG A 70 6.30 2.09 -3.72
CA ARG A 70 6.90 3.09 -2.81
C ARG A 70 7.64 2.44 -1.63
N LYS A 71 8.14 1.20 -1.80
CA LYS A 71 8.90 0.52 -0.74
C LYS A 71 10.19 1.33 -0.50
N VAL A 72 10.40 1.75 0.75
CA VAL A 72 11.63 2.47 1.13
C VAL A 72 12.81 1.52 0.90
N GLN A 73 13.81 1.98 0.15
CA GLN A 73 15.04 1.24 -0.03
C GLN A 73 15.87 1.33 1.23
N ILE A 74 16.12 0.19 1.87
CA ILE A 74 17.00 0.11 3.03
C ILE A 74 18.42 -0.05 2.49
N SER A 75 19.22 1.01 2.57
CA SER A 75 20.65 0.92 2.29
C SER A 75 21.35 0.33 3.51
N PRO A 76 22.32 -0.58 3.33
CA PRO A 76 23.22 -0.95 4.41
C PRO A 76 23.99 0.29 4.88
N THR A 77 24.21 0.39 6.20
CA THR A 77 25.12 1.37 6.78
C THR A 77 26.56 0.93 6.49
N LEU A 78 27.46 1.90 6.32
CA LEU A 78 28.88 1.61 6.34
C LEU A 78 29.27 1.29 7.79
N ASP A 79 29.39 0.01 8.14
CA ASP A 79 30.01 -0.45 9.41
C ASP A 79 31.51 -0.13 9.40
N ARG A 80 31.86 1.16 9.30
CA ARG A 80 33.24 1.63 9.37
C ARG A 80 33.60 1.77 10.85
N PRO A 81 34.69 1.15 11.34
CA PRO A 81 35.22 1.51 12.64
C PRO A 81 35.54 3.02 12.64
N ILE A 82 35.31 3.69 13.78
CA ILE A 82 35.69 5.08 13.97
C ILE A 82 37.20 5.16 13.73
N ILE A 83 37.58 5.78 12.61
CA ILE A 83 39.00 5.97 12.26
C ILE A 83 39.53 7.03 13.21
N GLY A 84 40.15 6.59 14.30
CA GLY A 84 40.90 7.46 15.19
C GLY A 84 40.87 6.97 16.62
N GLU A 85 41.77 6.05 16.96
CA GLU A 85 42.78 6.28 18.00
C GLU A 85 44.08 5.62 17.51
N LYS A 86 45.16 6.39 17.56
CA LYS A 86 46.51 6.02 17.14
C LYS A 86 47.37 5.97 18.39
#